data_AF-A0ABD4UTN2-F1
#
_entry.id   AF-A0ABD4UTN2-F1
#
_cell.length_a   1.000
_cell.length_b   1.000
_cell.length_c   1.000
_cell.angle_alpha   90.00
_cell.angle_beta   90.00
_cell.angle_gamma   90.00
#
_symmetry.space_group_name_H-M   'P 1'
#
loop_
_entity.id
_entity.type
_entity.pdbx_description
1 polymer ?
#
loop_
_entity_poly.entity_id
_entity_poly.type
_entity_poly.pdbx_seq_one_letter_code
_entity_poly.pdbx_strand_id
1 'polypeptide(L)'
;ITFWAFRIMVGLGFLIMGLGLFSLLMRWRGMMYQSQLLHRFAVLMGPAGFIAVLAGWITTETGRQPFTVYGLLRTTDSASPLAAPAVGSSLIAFIIVYFVVFIAGVIYILRLMAQPPHPGEQGPTKD
;
A
#
# COMPACT_ATOMS: atom_id res chain seq x y z
N ILE A 1 17.64 -2.96 -8.83
CA ILE A 1 16.23 -2.72 -8.44
C ILE A 1 16.11 -1.96 -7.11
N THR A 2 16.84 -2.37 -6.07
CA THR A 2 16.87 -1.76 -4.73
C THR A 2 17.04 -0.24 -4.73
N PHE A 3 17.97 0.28 -5.55
CA PHE A 3 18.22 1.72 -5.69
C PHE A 3 16.98 2.54 -6.11
N TRP A 4 16.17 1.98 -7.01
CA TRP A 4 14.95 2.64 -7.52
C TRP A 4 13.78 2.46 -6.58
N ALA A 5 13.60 1.26 -6.02
CA ALA A 5 12.59 0.98 -5.00
C ALA A 5 12.76 1.91 -3.78
N PHE A 6 13.99 2.10 -3.30
CA PHE A 6 14.29 3.01 -2.21
C PHE A 6 13.89 4.47 -2.53
N ARG A 7 14.19 4.95 -3.74
CA ARG A 7 13.81 6.32 -4.17
C ARG A 7 12.32 6.53 -4.22
N ILE A 8 11.58 5.55 -4.75
CA ILE A 8 10.12 5.60 -4.81
C ILE A 8 9.54 5.66 -3.41
N MET A 9 10.01 4.79 -2.50
CA MET A 9 9.59 4.77 -1.10
C MET A 9 9.83 6.13 -0.43
N VAL A 10 11.06 6.64 -0.52
CA VAL A 10 11.43 7.91 0.12
C VAL A 10 10.68 9.09 -0.49
N GLY A 11 10.57 9.15 -1.81
CA GLY A 11 9.84 10.21 -2.52
C GLY A 11 8.37 10.25 -2.14
N LEU A 12 7.70 9.10 -2.10
CA LEU A 12 6.31 9.00 -1.64
C LEU A 12 6.19 9.33 -0.14
N GLY A 13 7.15 8.93 0.69
CA GLY A 13 7.19 9.29 2.10
C GLY A 13 7.22 10.81 2.33
N PHE A 14 8.06 11.53 1.58
CA PHE A 14 8.10 12.99 1.61
C PHE A 14 6.82 13.63 1.06
N LEU A 15 6.20 13.06 0.03
CA LEU A 15 4.91 13.56 -0.47
C LEU A 15 3.78 13.38 0.57
N ILE A 16 3.74 12.24 1.27
CA ILE A 16 2.76 11.99 2.35
C ILE A 16 3.00 12.97 3.51
N MET A 17 4.26 13.19 3.90
CA MET A 17 4.61 14.19 4.91
C MET A 17 4.20 15.60 4.47
N GLY A 18 4.45 15.95 3.21
CA GLY A 18 4.04 17.21 2.61
C GLY A 18 2.53 17.42 2.62
N LEU A 19 1.74 16.37 2.33
CA LEU A 19 0.28 16.40 2.44
C LEU A 19 -0.15 16.66 3.89
N GLY A 20 0.46 16.01 4.87
CA GLY A 20 0.17 16.23 6.29
C GLY A 20 0.46 17.67 6.73
N LEU A 21 1.63 18.21 6.35
CA LEU A 21 2.00 19.59 6.66
C LEU A 21 1.08 20.60 5.95
N PHE A 22 0.77 20.37 4.67
CA PHE A 22 -0.13 21.23 3.91
C PHE A 22 -1.54 21.22 4.50
N SER A 23 -2.03 20.07 4.95
CA SER A 23 -3.30 19.94 5.67
C SER A 23 -3.30 20.73 6.97
N LEU A 24 -2.21 20.66 7.74
CA LEU A 24 -2.05 21.41 8.99
C LEU A 24 -2.05 22.93 8.76
N LEU A 25 -1.32 23.40 7.74
CA LEU A 25 -1.28 24.81 7.36
C LEU A 25 -2.65 25.33 6.93
N MET A 26 -3.39 24.55 6.12
CA MET A 26 -4.76 24.92 5.71
C MET A 26 -5.74 24.91 6.89
N ARG A 27 -5.53 24.01 7.86
CA ARG A 27 -6.31 23.98 9.12
C ARG A 27 -6.06 25.23 9.96
N TRP A 28 -4.80 25.64 10.15
CA TRP A 28 -4.47 26.87 10.88
C TRP A 28 -5.00 28.13 10.22
N ARG A 29 -5.12 28.14 8.88
CA ARG A 29 -5.72 29.25 8.13
C ARG A 29 -7.25 29.23 8.08
N GLY A 30 -7.91 28.22 8.67
CA GLY A 30 -9.36 28.05 8.60
C GLY A 30 -9.91 27.68 7.21
N MET A 31 -9.04 27.37 6.24
CA MET A 31 -9.43 27.11 4.83
C MET A 31 -9.49 25.62 4.49
N MET A 32 -9.45 24.74 5.49
CA MET A 32 -9.34 23.29 5.30
C MET A 32 -10.42 22.74 4.37
N TYR A 33 -11.67 23.15 4.54
CA TYR A 33 -12.82 22.68 3.74
C TYR A 33 -13.01 23.44 2.42
N GLN A 34 -12.28 24.53 2.19
CA GLN A 34 -12.45 25.38 1.00
C GLN A 34 -11.38 25.10 -0.06
N SER A 35 -10.22 24.56 0.34
CA SER A 35 -9.10 24.32 -0.57
C SER A 35 -9.33 23.11 -1.48
N GLN A 36 -9.79 23.36 -2.70
CA GLN A 36 -9.95 22.32 -3.72
C GLN A 36 -8.62 21.63 -4.06
N LEU A 37 -7.50 22.36 -3.99
CA LEU A 37 -6.18 21.81 -4.25
C LEU A 37 -5.80 20.77 -3.19
N LEU A 38 -6.07 21.06 -1.92
CA LEU A 38 -5.83 20.10 -0.82
C LEU A 38 -6.64 18.82 -1.02
N HIS A 39 -7.94 18.94 -1.32
CA HIS A 39 -8.79 17.77 -1.51
C HIS A 39 -8.37 16.92 -2.71
N ARG A 40 -8.06 17.55 -3.86
CA ARG A 40 -7.56 16.81 -5.05
C ARG A 40 -6.22 16.13 -4.78
N PHE A 41 -5.32 16.81 -4.08
CA PHE A 41 -4.02 16.24 -3.71
C PHE A 41 -4.19 15.07 -2.73
N ALA A 42 -5.08 15.17 -1.74
CA ALA A 42 -5.37 14.09 -0.81
C ALA A 42 -5.93 12.85 -1.52
N VAL A 43 -6.86 13.02 -2.48
CA VAL A 43 -7.41 11.91 -3.27
C VAL A 43 -6.32 11.24 -4.11
N LEU A 44 -5.47 12.02 -4.78
CA LEU A 44 -4.36 11.48 -5.57
C LEU A 44 -3.34 10.70 -4.72
N MET A 45 -3.16 11.11 -3.46
CA MET A 45 -2.25 10.46 -2.52
C MET A 45 -2.84 9.19 -1.88
N GLY A 46 -4.12 8.86 -2.11
CA GLY A 46 -4.76 7.64 -1.59
C GLY A 46 -3.94 6.35 -1.76
N PRO A 47 -3.46 6.00 -2.97
CA PRO A 47 -2.64 4.81 -3.17
C PRO A 47 -1.17 4.96 -2.76
N ALA A 48 -0.69 6.17 -2.45
CA ALA A 48 0.73 6.44 -2.22
C ALA A 48 1.31 5.64 -1.05
N GLY A 49 0.54 5.50 0.04
CA GLY A 49 0.96 4.71 1.21
C GLY A 49 1.18 3.25 0.87
N PHE A 50 0.28 2.64 0.10
CA PHE A 50 0.40 1.25 -0.34
C PHE A 50 1.64 1.03 -1.21
N ILE A 51 1.87 1.92 -2.18
CA ILE A 51 3.05 1.84 -3.07
C ILE A 51 4.35 2.04 -2.28
N ALA A 52 4.38 2.98 -1.33
CA ALA A 52 5.55 3.22 -0.49
C ALA A 52 5.92 1.99 0.35
N VAL A 53 4.91 1.32 0.93
CA VAL A 53 5.11 0.08 1.71
C VAL A 53 5.67 -1.04 0.84
N LEU A 54 5.11 -1.27 -0.36
CA LEU A 54 5.62 -2.28 -1.30
C LEU A 54 7.07 -1.99 -1.71
N ALA A 55 7.39 -0.74 -2.01
CA ALA A 55 8.73 -0.31 -2.36
C ALA A 55 9.72 -0.53 -1.20
N GLY A 56 9.28 -0.31 0.04
CA GLY A 56 10.05 -0.62 1.24
C GLY A 56 10.35 -2.11 1.38
N TRP A 57 9.33 -2.96 1.26
CA TRP A 57 9.50 -4.42 1.28
C TRP A 57 10.43 -4.93 0.18
N ILE A 58 10.30 -4.41 -1.05
CA ILE A 58 11.21 -4.77 -2.15
C ILE A 58 12.65 -4.39 -1.80
N THR A 59 12.85 -3.21 -1.19
CA THR A 59 14.18 -2.73 -0.79
C THR A 59 14.80 -3.64 0.27
N THR A 60 14.04 -4.04 1.29
CA THR A 60 14.54 -4.90 2.37
C THR A 60 14.79 -6.33 1.91
N GLU A 61 13.85 -6.94 1.17
CA GLU A 61 13.96 -8.34 0.73
C GLU A 61 15.01 -8.51 -0.37
N THR A 62 15.02 -7.63 -1.36
CA THR A 62 16.02 -7.70 -2.43
C THR A 62 17.39 -7.27 -1.93
N GLY A 63 17.44 -6.34 -0.97
CA GLY A 63 18.69 -5.87 -0.36
C GLY A 63 19.42 -6.95 0.45
N ARG A 64 18.70 -7.98 0.93
CA ARG A 64 19.27 -9.09 1.70
C ARG A 64 19.77 -10.25 0.82
N GLN A 65 19.41 -10.28 -0.45
CA GLN A 65 19.96 -11.26 -1.40
C GLN A 65 21.51 -11.16 -1.42
N PRO A 66 22.25 -12.28 -1.43
CA PRO A 66 21.83 -13.66 -1.74
C PRO A 66 21.46 -14.52 -0.51
N PHE A 67 21.12 -13.92 0.63
CA PHE A 67 20.90 -14.66 1.87
C PHE A 67 19.41 -14.78 2.24
N THR A 68 18.99 -15.98 2.64
CA THR A 68 17.73 -16.21 3.36
C THR A 68 17.91 -15.93 4.85
N VAL A 69 19.08 -16.31 5.39
CA VAL A 69 19.52 -15.94 6.74
C VAL A 69 20.93 -15.42 6.62
N TYR A 70 21.13 -14.18 7.04
CA TYR A 70 22.39 -13.46 6.81
C TYR A 70 23.58 -14.22 7.41
N GLY A 71 24.58 -14.50 6.58
CA GLY A 71 25.79 -15.24 6.98
C GLY A 71 25.60 -16.73 7.30
N LEU A 72 24.38 -17.25 7.25
CA LEU A 72 24.07 -18.64 7.64
C LEU A 72 23.49 -19.48 6.50
N LEU A 73 22.56 -18.93 5.70
CA LEU A 73 21.83 -19.69 4.70
C LEU A 73 21.61 -18.86 3.44
N ARG A 74 22.06 -19.38 2.30
CA ARG A 74 21.84 -18.76 0.99
C ARG A 74 20.46 -19.09 0.43
N THR A 75 19.95 -18.21 -0.41
CA THR A 75 18.64 -18.36 -1.04
C THR A 75 18.56 -19.56 -1.98
N THR A 76 19.65 -19.90 -2.65
CA THR A 76 19.76 -21.11 -3.49
C THR A 76 19.57 -22.39 -2.69
N ASP A 77 20.07 -22.42 -1.46
CA ASP A 77 20.12 -23.61 -0.61
C ASP A 77 18.86 -23.76 0.25
N SER A 78 17.99 -22.75 0.23
CA SER A 78 16.71 -22.73 0.96
C SER A 78 15.55 -23.27 0.13
N ALA A 79 15.73 -23.48 -1.17
CA ALA A 79 14.66 -23.92 -2.07
C ALA A 79 14.39 -25.43 -1.89
N SER A 80 13.12 -25.82 -1.82
CA SER A 80 12.73 -27.24 -1.78
C SER A 80 12.92 -27.90 -3.15
N PRO A 81 13.33 -29.18 -3.19
CA PRO A 81 13.57 -29.91 -4.45
C PRO A 81 12.23 -30.35 -5.08
N LEU A 82 11.50 -29.39 -5.63
CA LEU A 82 10.22 -29.58 -6.31
C LEU A 82 10.39 -29.42 -7.82
N ALA A 83 9.60 -30.17 -8.59
CA ALA A 83 9.57 -30.02 -10.04
C ALA A 83 9.02 -28.62 -10.41
N ALA A 84 9.74 -27.89 -11.27
CA ALA A 84 9.36 -26.55 -11.72
C ALA A 84 7.91 -26.42 -12.23
N PRO A 85 7.33 -27.42 -12.95
CA PRO A 85 5.94 -27.35 -13.38
C PRO A 85 4.92 -27.30 -12.23
N ALA A 86 5.18 -27.99 -11.10
CA ALA A 86 4.28 -28.01 -9.96
C ALA A 86 4.30 -26.67 -9.18
N VAL A 87 5.47 -26.03 -9.11
CA VAL A 87 5.61 -24.69 -8.54
C VAL A 87 4.93 -23.65 -9.44
N GLY A 88 5.10 -23.78 -10.75
CA GLY A 88 4.46 -22.88 -11.71
C GLY A 88 2.93 -22.95 -11.69
N SER A 89 2.36 -24.16 -11.66
CA SER A 89 0.90 -24.34 -11.62
C SER A 89 0.27 -23.79 -10.33
N SER A 90 0.88 -24.06 -9.17
CA SER A 90 0.42 -23.52 -7.89
C SER A 90 0.57 -21.99 -7.82
N LEU A 91 1.67 -21.43 -8.33
CA LEU A 91 1.85 -19.98 -8.41
C LEU A 91 0.76 -19.30 -9.25
N ILE A 92 0.43 -19.85 -10.43
CA ILE A 92 -0.65 -19.33 -11.27
C ILE A 92 -1.99 -19.39 -10.53
N ALA A 93 -2.29 -20.50 -9.85
CA ALA A 93 -3.50 -20.62 -9.05
C ALA A 93 -3.57 -19.54 -7.96
N PHE A 94 -2.47 -19.31 -7.22
CA PHE A 94 -2.40 -18.25 -6.22
C PHE A 94 -2.57 -16.86 -6.82
N ILE A 95 -1.96 -16.57 -7.97
CA ILE A 95 -2.13 -15.29 -8.69
C ILE A 95 -3.62 -15.08 -8.98
N ILE A 96 -4.29 -16.05 -9.60
CA ILE A 96 -5.71 -15.91 -9.96
C ILE A 96 -6.57 -15.62 -8.72
N VAL A 97 -6.42 -16.43 -7.66
CA VAL A 97 -7.22 -16.27 -6.45
C VAL A 97 -6.96 -14.91 -5.79
N TYR A 98 -5.70 -14.50 -5.65
CA TYR A 98 -5.36 -13.23 -4.99
C TYR A 98 -5.82 -12.03 -5.80
N PHE A 99 -5.75 -12.06 -7.13
CA PHE A 99 -6.28 -11.00 -7.97
C PHE A 99 -7.80 -10.89 -7.86
N VAL A 100 -8.53 -12.02 -7.87
CA VAL A 100 -9.98 -12.03 -7.69
C VAL A 100 -10.37 -11.42 -6.35
N VAL A 101 -9.75 -11.88 -5.26
CA VAL A 101 -10.04 -11.39 -3.90
C VAL A 101 -9.67 -9.91 -3.77
N PHE A 102 -8.51 -9.51 -4.27
CA PHE A 102 -8.05 -8.12 -4.20
C PHE A 102 -8.98 -7.17 -4.97
N ILE A 103 -9.34 -7.51 -6.21
CA ILE A 103 -10.24 -6.69 -7.04
C ILE A 103 -11.63 -6.62 -6.40
N ALA A 104 -12.17 -7.76 -5.94
CA ALA A 104 -13.45 -7.79 -5.25
C ALA A 104 -13.45 -6.89 -4.00
N GLY A 105 -12.39 -6.97 -3.19
CA GLY A 105 -12.21 -6.13 -2.00
C GLY A 105 -12.11 -4.64 -2.32
N VAL A 106 -11.30 -4.27 -3.33
CA VAL A 106 -11.16 -2.86 -3.76
C VAL A 106 -12.49 -2.32 -4.27
N ILE A 107 -13.19 -3.05 -5.14
CA ILE A 107 -14.51 -2.64 -5.65
C ILE A 107 -15.51 -2.51 -4.50
N TYR A 108 -15.52 -3.46 -3.56
CA TYR A 108 -16.42 -3.44 -2.42
C TYR A 108 -16.20 -2.21 -1.53
N ILE A 109 -14.94 -1.92 -1.16
CA ILE A 109 -14.58 -0.76 -0.34
C ILE A 109 -14.93 0.54 -1.08
N LEU A 110 -14.60 0.66 -2.36
CA LEU A 110 -14.92 1.86 -3.14
C LEU A 110 -16.43 2.06 -3.29
N ARG A 111 -17.21 0.98 -3.43
CA ARG A 111 -18.68 1.05 -3.42
C ARG A 111 -19.21 1.53 -2.07
N LEU A 112 -18.65 1.03 -0.96
CA LEU A 112 -19.05 1.45 0.38
C LEU A 112 -18.71 2.93 0.63
N MET A 113 -17.53 3.37 0.21
CA MET A 113 -17.10 4.77 0.33
C MET A 113 -17.93 5.73 -0.55
N ALA A 114 -18.54 5.23 -1.62
CA ALA A 114 -19.40 6.03 -2.51
C ALA A 114 -20.84 6.18 -2.00
N GLN A 115 -21.23 5.44 -0.95
CA GLN A 115 -22.57 5.57 -0.37
C GLN A 115 -22.66 6.91 0.38
N PRO A 116 -23.69 7.74 0.10
CA PRO A 116 -23.90 8.95 0.86
C PRO A 116 -24.25 8.60 2.32
N PRO A 117 -23.97 9.48 3.29
CA PRO A 117 -24.36 9.27 4.68
C PRO A 117 -25.87 9.00 4.77
N HIS A 118 -26.26 7.90 5.42
CA HIS A 118 -27.67 7.58 5.61
C HIS A 118 -28.24 8.44 6.75
N PRO A 119 -29.37 9.14 6.55
CA PRO A 119 -30.05 9.82 7.65
C PRO A 119 -30.56 8.77 8.65
N GLY A 120 -29.98 8.71 9.86
CA GLY A 120 -30.42 7.79 10.93
C GLY A 120 -29.33 6.97 11.63
N GLU A 121 -28.06 7.11 11.23
CA GLU A 121 -26.95 6.48 11.93
C GLU A 121 -26.73 7.14 13.31
N GLN A 122 -27.26 6.50 14.35
CA GLN A 122 -26.96 6.89 15.73
C GLN A 122 -25.49 6.57 15.98
N GLY A 123 -24.68 7.61 16.20
CA GLY A 123 -23.30 7.44 16.68
C GLY A 123 -23.26 6.61 17.98
N PRO A 124 -22.08 6.08 18.36
CA PRO A 124 -21.97 5.23 19.54
C PRO A 124 -22.63 5.89 20.75
N THR A 125 -23.55 5.18 21.38
CA THR A 125 -24.25 5.62 22.59
C THR A 125 -23.20 5.99 23.63
N LYS A 126 -23.29 7.23 24.12
CA LYS A 126 -22.47 7.70 25.23
C LYS A 126 -23.04 7.12 26.52
N ASP A 127 -22.85 5.83 26.73
CA ASP A 127 -22.99 5.20 28.04
C ASP A 127 -21.62 5.07 28.70
#